data_AF-A0A5C8VDC2-F1
#
_entry.id   AF-A0A5C8VDC2-F1
#
_cell.length_a   1.000
_cell.length_b   1.000
_cell.length_c   1.000
_cell.angle_alpha   90.00
_cell.angle_beta   90.00
_cell.angle_gamma   90.00
#
_symmetry.space_group_name_H-M   'P 1'
#
loop_
_entity.id
_entity.type
_entity.pdbx_description
1 polymer ?
#
loop_
_entity_poly.entity_id
_entity_poly.type
_entity_poly.pdbx_seq_one_letter_code
_entity_poly.pdbx_strand_id
1 'polypeptide(L)'
;MPLPGGRVPVPCIPDAKIGGYLLDVGHAEGGPKAEFFLARGFAREDPRPFIAALLDHGRSDYFSRAAENRFVTKYIYEGAMQMPDGSSHRIRSVWKLVDDGAFMALVTAYPI
;
A
#
# COMPACT_ATOMS: atom_id res chain seq x y z
N MET A 1 -13.73 -2.51 -13.90
CA MET A 1 -15.05 -2.88 -13.34
C MET A 1 -15.20 -2.16 -12.00
N PRO A 2 -16.03 -1.12 -11.88
CA PRO A 2 -16.34 -0.55 -10.56
C PRO A 2 -17.09 -1.60 -9.73
N LEU A 3 -16.84 -1.65 -8.42
CA LEU A 3 -17.57 -2.53 -7.50
C LEU A 3 -19.06 -2.17 -7.52
N PRO A 4 -19.97 -3.16 -7.44
CA PRO A 4 -21.41 -2.90 -7.43
C PRO A 4 -21.76 -2.09 -6.18
N GLY A 5 -22.22 -0.84 -6.36
CA GLY A 5 -22.57 0.07 -5.25
C GLY A 5 -21.95 1.47 -5.29
N GLY A 6 -21.19 1.84 -6.33
CA GLY A 6 -20.86 3.24 -6.65
C GLY A 6 -19.90 3.97 -5.69
N ARG A 7 -19.50 3.34 -4.58
CA ARG A 7 -18.57 3.92 -3.61
C ARG A 7 -17.20 3.27 -3.78
N VAL A 8 -16.22 4.04 -4.24
CA VAL A 8 -14.81 3.62 -4.22
C VAL A 8 -14.39 3.55 -2.75
N PRO A 9 -13.97 2.39 -2.25
CA PRO A 9 -13.55 2.25 -0.86
C PRO A 9 -12.38 3.18 -0.56
N VAL A 10 -12.34 3.75 0.66
CA VAL A 10 -11.29 4.68 1.04
C VAL A 10 -10.07 3.90 1.53
N PRO A 11 -8.88 4.04 0.91
CA PRO A 11 -7.69 3.38 1.42
C PRO A 11 -7.29 3.96 2.78
N CYS A 12 -6.89 3.07 3.68
CA CYS A 12 -6.43 3.39 5.02
C CYS A 12 -5.19 2.55 5.37
N ILE A 13 -4.33 3.12 6.22
CA ILE A 13 -3.20 2.40 6.81
C ILE A 13 -3.56 2.17 8.28
N PRO A 14 -3.73 0.91 8.73
CA PRO A 14 -4.04 0.65 10.13
C PRO A 14 -2.96 1.19 11.07
N ASP A 15 -3.32 1.71 12.23
CA ASP A 15 -2.38 2.29 13.21
C ASP A 15 -1.29 1.29 13.63
N ALA A 16 -1.63 0.00 13.75
CA ALA A 16 -0.65 -1.07 14.00
C ALA A 16 0.42 -1.20 12.90
N LYS A 17 0.19 -0.63 11.71
CA LYS A 17 1.17 -0.53 10.61
C LYS A 17 1.90 0.80 10.58
N ILE A 18 1.37 1.83 11.23
CA ILE A 18 2.01 3.12 11.44
C ILE A 18 2.99 2.95 12.62
N GLY A 19 4.28 2.84 12.32
CA GLY A 19 5.35 2.76 13.33
C GLY A 19 6.03 1.39 13.48
N GLY A 20 5.46 0.29 12.96
CA GLY A 20 6.00 -1.06 13.20
C GLY A 20 6.23 -1.98 12.00
N TYR A 21 5.73 -1.67 10.79
CA TYR A 21 5.80 -2.63 9.67
C TYR A 21 6.22 -2.06 8.32
N LEU A 22 5.92 -0.79 8.06
CA LEU A 22 6.10 -0.23 6.72
C LEU A 22 7.54 0.22 6.43
N LEU A 23 8.32 0.50 7.48
CA LEU A 23 9.74 0.86 7.42
C LEU A 23 10.55 0.16 8.52
N ASP A 24 10.04 -0.96 9.05
CA ASP A 24 10.73 -1.73 10.07
C ASP A 24 11.54 -2.86 9.41
N VAL A 25 12.86 -2.66 9.38
CA VAL A 25 13.80 -3.59 8.76
C VAL A 25 13.91 -4.91 9.54
N GLY A 26 13.52 -4.91 10.82
CA GLY A 26 13.60 -6.07 11.71
C GLY A 26 12.45 -7.07 11.57
N HIS A 27 11.44 -6.76 10.76
CA HIS A 27 10.31 -7.67 10.54
C HIS A 27 10.65 -8.73 9.49
N ALA A 28 10.57 -10.02 9.85
CA ALA A 28 11.00 -11.15 9.02
C ALA A 28 10.43 -11.17 7.58
N GLU A 29 9.19 -10.72 7.38
CA GLU A 29 8.58 -10.60 6.04
C GLU A 29 8.68 -9.21 5.38
N GLY A 30 9.08 -8.19 6.15
CA GLY A 30 9.04 -6.77 5.76
C GLY A 30 10.40 -6.16 5.43
N GLY A 31 11.50 -6.74 5.92
CA GLY A 31 12.85 -6.18 5.86
C GLY A 31 13.29 -5.69 4.47
N PRO A 32 13.33 -6.56 3.44
CA PRO A 32 13.78 -6.14 2.10
C PRO A 32 12.90 -5.06 1.45
N LYS A 33 11.62 -4.98 1.83
CA LYS A 33 10.70 -3.95 1.33
C LYS A 33 10.97 -2.62 2.03
N ALA A 34 11.16 -2.66 3.35
CA ALA A 34 11.53 -1.50 4.14
C ALA A 34 12.87 -0.90 3.66
N GLU A 35 13.90 -1.73 3.44
CA GLU A 35 15.20 -1.29 2.90
C GLU A 35 15.07 -0.56 1.57
N PHE A 36 14.26 -1.09 0.65
CA PHE A 36 14.05 -0.48 -0.66
C PHE A 36 13.47 0.94 -0.55
N PHE A 37 12.49 1.15 0.32
CA PHE A 37 11.82 2.44 0.49
C PHE A 37 12.69 3.41 1.30
N LEU A 38 13.38 2.93 2.34
CA LEU A 38 14.34 3.72 3.11
C LEU A 38 15.49 4.24 2.23
N ALA A 39 16.03 3.38 1.35
CA ALA A 39 17.08 3.75 0.41
C ALA A 39 16.66 4.84 -0.60
N ARG A 40 15.36 5.08 -0.74
CA ARG A 40 14.76 6.08 -1.65
C ARG A 40 14.32 7.36 -0.96
N GLY A 41 14.75 7.53 0.29
CA GLY A 41 14.53 8.76 1.06
C GLY A 41 13.26 8.78 1.89
N PHE A 42 12.51 7.68 1.99
CA PHE A 42 11.51 7.56 3.06
C PHE A 42 12.22 7.34 4.41
N ALA A 43 11.62 7.85 5.49
CA ALA A 43 12.21 7.81 6.83
C ALA A 43 11.25 7.22 7.86
N ARG A 44 11.78 6.47 8.84
CA ARG A 44 10.95 5.87 9.90
C ARG A 44 10.49 6.91 10.91
N GLU A 45 11.31 7.94 11.12
CA GLU A 45 11.07 9.09 11.99
C GLU A 45 9.95 9.97 11.45
N ASP A 46 9.78 9.99 10.13
CA ASP A 46 8.67 10.65 9.45
C ASP A 46 8.00 9.74 8.42
N PRO A 47 7.03 8.90 8.83
CA PRO A 47 6.34 7.99 7.93
C PRO A 47 5.27 8.70 7.08
N ARG A 48 4.97 9.99 7.30
CA ARG A 48 3.86 10.69 6.65
C ARG A 48 4.00 10.73 5.12
N PRO A 49 5.18 11.05 4.53
CA PRO A 49 5.36 11.02 3.08
C PRO A 49 5.14 9.62 2.50
N PHE A 50 5.56 8.57 3.22
CA PHE A 50 5.37 7.20 2.78
C PHE A 50 3.90 6.78 2.79
N ILE A 51 3.18 7.12 3.86
CA ILE A 51 1.74 6.92 3.96
C ILE A 51 1.02 7.64 2.83
N ALA A 52 1.35 8.91 2.57
CA ALA A 52 0.75 9.69 1.51
C ALA A 52 0.97 9.05 0.13
N ALA A 53 2.20 8.65 -0.19
CA ALA A 53 2.53 7.98 -1.45
C ALA A 53 1.78 6.65 -1.63
N LEU A 54 1.63 5.85 -0.56
CA LEU A 54 0.87 4.60 -0.61
C LEU A 54 -0.64 4.83 -0.80
N LEU A 55 -1.20 5.80 -0.09
CA LEU A 55 -2.61 6.14 -0.23
C LEU A 55 -2.94 6.67 -1.63
N ASP A 56 -2.07 7.51 -2.18
CA ASP A 56 -2.20 8.00 -3.56
C ASP A 56 -2.10 6.85 -4.57
N HIS A 57 -1.10 5.98 -4.41
CA HIS A 57 -0.95 4.79 -5.24
C HIS A 57 -2.17 3.85 -5.18
N GLY A 58 -2.78 3.68 -3.99
CA GLY A 58 -4.00 2.89 -3.79
C GLY A 58 -5.30 3.55 -4.27
N ARG A 59 -5.28 4.84 -4.61
CA ARG A 59 -6.41 5.60 -5.19
C ARG A 59 -6.32 5.79 -6.69
N SER A 60 -5.13 5.63 -7.26
CA SER A 60 -4.86 5.82 -8.68
C SER A 60 -5.54 4.78 -9.59
N ASP A 61 -5.53 5.04 -10.91
CA ASP A 61 -5.97 4.13 -11.96
C ASP A 61 -5.07 2.87 -12.10
N TYR A 62 -4.11 2.67 -11.18
CA TYR A 62 -3.23 1.51 -11.16
C TYR A 62 -3.90 0.21 -10.71
N PHE A 63 -5.22 0.17 -10.61
CA PHE A 63 -5.94 -1.07 -10.33
C PHE A 63 -5.56 -2.14 -11.38
N SER A 64 -4.90 -3.20 -10.92
CA SER A 64 -4.45 -4.30 -11.77
C SER A 64 -5.47 -5.44 -11.74
N ARG A 65 -5.79 -5.94 -10.54
CA ARG A 65 -6.77 -7.03 -10.37
C ARG A 65 -7.31 -7.15 -8.95
N ALA A 66 -8.46 -7.79 -8.83
CA ALA A 66 -8.92 -8.36 -7.57
C ALA A 66 -8.54 -9.85 -7.51
N ALA A 67 -8.06 -10.30 -6.35
CA ALA A 67 -7.76 -11.69 -6.05
C ALA A 67 -8.63 -12.14 -4.88
N GLU A 68 -9.62 -12.97 -5.18
CA GLU A 68 -10.56 -13.49 -4.19
C GLU A 68 -10.10 -14.86 -3.68
N ASN A 69 -10.17 -15.04 -2.36
CA ASN A 69 -10.19 -16.38 -1.77
C ASN A 69 -11.48 -16.57 -0.99
N ARG A 70 -11.71 -17.77 -0.45
CA ARG A 70 -12.92 -18.12 0.30
C ARG A 70 -13.21 -17.27 1.55
N PHE A 71 -12.32 -16.36 1.94
CA PHE A 71 -12.43 -15.55 3.15
C PHE A 71 -12.31 -14.04 2.91
N VAL A 72 -11.49 -13.59 1.95
CA VAL A 72 -11.15 -12.18 1.73
C VAL A 72 -10.91 -11.91 0.24
N THR A 73 -11.49 -10.81 -0.25
CA THR A 73 -11.12 -10.17 -1.52
C THR A 73 -9.92 -9.24 -1.29
N LYS A 74 -8.83 -9.49 -2.02
CA LYS A 74 -7.66 -8.61 -2.07
C LYS A 74 -7.68 -7.80 -3.35
N TYR A 75 -7.34 -6.52 -3.27
CA TYR A 75 -7.23 -5.60 -4.40
C TYR A 75 -5.76 -5.30 -4.64
N ILE A 76 -5.30 -5.48 -5.87
CA ILE A 76 -3.91 -5.33 -6.26
C ILE A 76 -3.81 -4.13 -7.20
N TYR A 77 -2.95 -3.19 -6.84
CA TYR A 77 -2.63 -2.01 -7.64
C TYR A 77 -1.17 -2.08 -8.05
N GLU A 78 -0.87 -1.80 -9.31
CA GLU A 78 0.46 -1.85 -9.91
C GLU A 78 0.72 -0.64 -10.78
N GLY A 79 1.65 0.21 -10.37
CA GLY A 79 1.98 1.40 -11.13
C GLY A 79 3.15 2.18 -10.57
N ALA A 80 3.37 3.37 -11.11
CA ALA A 80 4.48 4.21 -10.71
C ALA A 80 4.21 4.85 -9.35
N MET A 81 5.21 4.83 -8.47
CA MET A 81 5.21 5.59 -7.22
C MET A 81 6.38 6.54 -7.24
N GLN A 82 6.10 7.83 -7.01
CA GLN A 82 7.13 8.85 -6.82
C GLN A 82 7.81 8.66 -5.48
N MET A 83 9.12 8.80 -5.49
CA MET A 83 9.99 8.62 -4.33
C MET A 83 10.56 9.96 -3.86
N PRO A 84 10.89 10.11 -2.58
CA PRO A 84 11.48 11.35 -2.05
C PRO A 84 12.82 11.74 -2.70
N ASP A 85 13.60 10.77 -3.18
CA ASP A 85 14.83 11.01 -3.94
C ASP A 85 14.61 11.50 -5.38
N GLY A 86 13.36 11.69 -5.80
CA GLY A 86 12.97 12.10 -7.16
C GLY A 86 12.90 10.96 -8.17
N SER A 87 13.21 9.73 -7.76
CA SER A 87 13.02 8.55 -8.60
C SER A 87 11.55 8.14 -8.68
N SER A 88 11.23 7.32 -9.69
CA SER A 88 9.89 6.74 -9.85
C SER A 88 10.03 5.25 -10.13
N HIS A 89 9.36 4.43 -9.33
CA HIS A 89 9.45 2.97 -9.45
C HIS A 89 8.09 2.33 -9.57
N ARG A 90 8.04 1.18 -10.26
CA ARG A 90 6.83 0.38 -10.37
C ARG A 90 6.62 -0.39 -9.07
N ILE A 91 5.54 -0.12 -8.37
CA ILE A 91 5.19 -0.70 -7.08
C ILE A 91 3.93 -1.53 -7.24
N ARG A 92 3.89 -2.69 -6.58
CA ARG A 92 2.66 -3.42 -6.31
C ARG A 92 2.23 -3.17 -4.88
N SER A 93 1.01 -2.67 -4.70
CA SER A 93 0.36 -2.55 -3.40
C SER A 93 -0.88 -3.45 -3.34
N VAL A 94 -1.05 -4.14 -2.22
CA VAL A 94 -2.14 -5.09 -1.99
C VAL A 94 -2.97 -4.58 -0.83
N TRP A 95 -4.28 -4.57 -1.01
CA TRP A 95 -5.25 -4.01 -0.08
C TRP A 95 -6.36 -5.03 0.18
N LYS A 96 -7.06 -4.92 1.31
CA LYS A 96 -8.25 -5.74 1.61
C LYS A 96 -9.39 -4.85 2.07
N LEU A 97 -10.62 -5.19 1.73
CA LEU A 97 -11.78 -4.49 2.26
C LEU A 97 -11.91 -4.75 3.76
N VAL A 98 -12.28 -3.71 4.49
CA VAL A 98 -12.62 -3.73 5.91
C VAL A 98 -13.82 -2.81 6.14
N ASP A 99 -14.45 -2.93 7.32
CA ASP A 99 -15.62 -2.13 7.69
C ASP A 99 -16.75 -2.24 6.64
N ASP A 100 -17.16 -3.49 6.36
CA ASP A 100 -18.19 -3.81 5.37
C ASP A 100 -17.98 -3.21 3.97
N GLY A 101 -16.72 -2.98 3.61
CA GLY A 101 -16.33 -2.45 2.30
C GLY A 101 -16.23 -0.93 2.22
N ALA A 102 -16.37 -0.22 3.35
CA ALA A 102 -16.16 1.22 3.42
C ALA A 102 -14.69 1.61 3.24
N PHE A 103 -13.77 0.78 3.74
CA PHE A 103 -12.33 1.05 3.70
C PHE A 103 -11.53 -0.07 3.05
N MET A 104 -10.35 0.28 2.57
CA MET A 104 -9.33 -0.65 2.08
C MET A 104 -8.07 -0.55 2.93
N ALA A 105 -7.80 -1.56 3.74
CA ALA A 105 -6.60 -1.60 4.57
C ALA A 105 -5.41 -2.16 3.79
N LEU A 106 -4.26 -1.48 3.87
CA LEU A 106 -3.03 -1.96 3.23
C LEU A 106 -2.56 -3.29 3.83
N VAL A 107 -2.40 -4.29 2.97
CA VAL A 107 -1.83 -5.60 3.28
C VAL A 107 -0.31 -5.57 3.13
N THR A 108 0.21 -5.18 1.97
CA THR A 108 1.65 -5.08 1.70
C THR A 108 1.94 -4.20 0.48
N ALA A 109 3.15 -3.64 0.37
CA ALA A 109 3.61 -2.92 -0.81
C ALA A 109 5.08 -3.26 -1.09
N TYR A 110 5.46 -3.42 -2.36
CA TYR A 110 6.82 -3.80 -2.78
C TYR A 110 7.08 -3.47 -4.26
N PRO A 111 8.34 -3.26 -4.67
CA PRO A 111 8.70 -3.07 -6.08
C PRO A 111 8.47 -4.34 -6.92
N ILE A 112 8.12 -4.17 -8.19
CA ILE A 112 7.93 -5.26 -9.18
C ILE A 112 8.76 -5.08 -10.44
#